data_AF-M5T604-F1
#
_entry.id   AF-M5T604-F1
#
_cell.length_a   1.000
_cell.length_b   1.000
_cell.length_c   1.000
_cell.angle_alpha   90.00
_cell.angle_beta   90.00
_cell.angle_gamma   90.00
#
_symmetry.space_group_name_H-M   'P 1'
#
loop_
_entity.id
_entity.type
_entity.pdbx_description
1 polymer ?
#
loop_
_entity_poly.entity_id
_entity_poly.type
_entity_poly.pdbx_seq_one_letter_code
_entity_poly.pdbx_strand_id
1 'polypeptide(L)'
;MLPELLGQHAGRGDFSMSEANATTETVLSSAPLAREIDALLTAQLIVAWAGESGTSDDLTTKRLGWWRTNLVGDGAEYELQELLPNTWRWVMFQSVREAARLHDAAVRSKDHDPDRLLTLFSLGFAIDEKVEDRLRQLKLAATDPREALPQLGEAIADGWNKNAFASWTSSFGKESFTDVPAGRRLKGKPPQNLGELTSRLVAGLSPIAGSYPMPHFRRDA
;
A
#
# COMPACT_ATOMS: atom_id res chain seq x y z
N MET A 1 -35.77 -51.61 33.02
CA MET A 1 -35.90 -52.62 31.95
C MET A 1 -36.16 -51.86 30.66
N LEU A 2 -35.19 -51.87 29.74
CA LEU A 2 -35.31 -51.39 28.34
C LEU A 2 -36.01 -52.49 27.48
N PRO A 3 -36.61 -52.18 26.31
CA PRO A 3 -35.97 -51.75 25.04
C PRO A 3 -36.58 -50.43 24.47
N GLU A 4 -35.98 -49.64 23.55
CA GLU A 4 -35.43 -49.88 22.19
C GLU A 4 -36.48 -50.30 21.13
N LEU A 5 -36.53 -49.85 19.86
CA LEU A 5 -35.75 -48.85 19.08
C LEU A 5 -36.49 -48.50 17.75
N LEU A 6 -36.11 -47.38 17.09
CA LEU A 6 -36.25 -47.04 15.64
C LEU A 6 -37.67 -46.85 15.01
N GLY A 7 -37.90 -45.88 14.10
CA GLY A 7 -37.06 -44.74 13.66
C GLY A 7 -37.58 -44.06 12.37
N GLN A 8 -37.07 -42.84 12.08
CA GLN A 8 -37.11 -42.13 10.77
C GLN A 8 -38.52 -41.75 10.23
N HIS A 9 -38.78 -40.76 9.37
CA HIS A 9 -38.03 -39.63 8.76
C HIS A 9 -39.11 -38.57 8.37
N ALA A 10 -38.87 -37.27 8.17
CA ALA A 10 -37.68 -36.42 8.28
C ALA A 10 -38.11 -34.96 8.58
N GLY A 11 -37.17 -34.06 8.91
CA GLY A 11 -37.44 -32.63 9.14
C GLY A 11 -37.21 -31.75 7.91
N ARG A 12 -38.03 -30.71 7.75
CA ARG A 12 -37.83 -29.63 6.77
C ARG A 12 -37.75 -28.30 7.53
N GLY A 13 -36.56 -27.99 8.05
CA GLY A 13 -36.28 -26.70 8.67
C GLY A 13 -36.17 -25.62 7.59
N ASP A 14 -36.84 -24.49 7.80
CA ASP A 14 -36.69 -23.33 6.93
C ASP A 14 -35.24 -22.85 6.91
N PHE A 15 -34.62 -22.93 5.73
CA PHE A 15 -33.32 -22.34 5.47
C PHE A 15 -33.52 -20.83 5.31
N SER A 16 -33.64 -20.12 6.43
CA SER A 16 -33.51 -18.67 6.46
C SER A 16 -32.07 -18.32 6.07
N MET A 17 -31.85 -17.97 4.80
CA MET A 17 -30.54 -17.53 4.34
C MET A 17 -30.16 -16.23 5.05
N SER A 18 -29.10 -16.32 5.84
CA SER A 18 -28.40 -15.19 6.43
C SER A 18 -28.03 -14.15 5.37
N GLU A 19 -28.71 -13.01 5.38
CA GLU A 19 -28.16 -11.76 4.83
C GLU A 19 -26.94 -11.35 5.67
N ALA A 20 -25.77 -11.84 5.27
CA ALA A 20 -24.52 -11.58 5.96
C ALA A 20 -24.00 -10.16 5.64
N ASN A 21 -24.53 -9.18 6.37
CA ASN A 21 -23.83 -7.98 6.86
C ASN A 21 -22.86 -7.27 5.89
N ALA A 22 -23.39 -6.49 4.95
CA ALA A 22 -22.63 -5.46 4.22
C ALA A 22 -22.52 -4.16 5.06
N THR A 23 -21.80 -4.23 6.18
CA THR A 23 -21.75 -3.20 7.25
C THR A 23 -20.34 -3.21 7.86
N THR A 24 -19.45 -2.20 7.79
CA THR A 24 -19.56 -0.80 7.34
C THR A 24 -18.24 -0.39 6.68
N GLU A 25 -18.17 -0.27 5.34
CA GLU A 25 -16.95 0.20 4.65
C GLU A 25 -17.04 1.69 4.26
N THR A 26 -17.09 2.57 5.27
CA THR A 26 -17.22 4.03 5.04
C THR A 26 -16.23 4.82 5.90
N VAL A 27 -14.93 4.66 5.62
CA VAL A 27 -13.88 5.55 6.14
C VAL A 27 -13.96 6.93 5.46
N LEU A 28 -14.41 6.99 4.21
CA LEU A 28 -14.46 8.20 3.39
C LEU A 28 -15.89 8.71 3.24
N SER A 29 -16.07 10.04 3.31
CA SER A 29 -17.39 10.69 3.29
C SER A 29 -18.05 10.71 1.89
N SER A 30 -17.24 10.54 0.84
CA SER A 30 -17.67 10.56 -0.56
C SER A 30 -16.77 9.65 -1.42
N ALA A 31 -17.22 9.34 -2.64
CA ALA A 31 -16.40 8.59 -3.59
C ALA A 31 -15.15 9.40 -3.98
N PRO A 32 -13.95 8.80 -3.95
CA PRO A 32 -12.71 9.50 -4.29
C PRO A 32 -12.68 9.93 -5.75
N LEU A 33 -12.12 11.11 -5.99
CA LEU A 33 -11.88 11.64 -7.33
C LEU A 33 -10.68 10.91 -7.97
N ALA A 34 -10.64 10.82 -9.30
CA ALA A 34 -9.53 10.17 -10.03
C ALA A 34 -8.15 10.73 -9.63
N ARG A 35 -8.05 12.06 -9.44
CA ARG A 35 -6.83 12.73 -8.96
C ARG A 35 -6.37 12.31 -7.56
N GLU A 36 -7.27 11.85 -6.69
CA GLU A 36 -6.92 11.36 -5.35
C GLU A 36 -6.41 9.92 -5.40
N ILE A 37 -6.95 9.10 -6.32
CA ILE A 37 -6.41 7.78 -6.63
C ILE A 37 -5.02 7.89 -7.27
N ASP A 38 -4.83 8.83 -8.21
CA ASP A 38 -3.53 9.09 -8.82
C ASP A 38 -2.50 9.60 -7.81
N ALA A 39 -2.91 10.46 -6.86
CA ALA A 39 -2.04 10.93 -5.78
C ALA A 39 -1.63 9.79 -4.83
N LEU A 40 -2.58 8.92 -4.46
CA LEU A 40 -2.32 7.73 -3.64
C LEU A 40 -1.41 6.73 -4.35
N LEU A 41 -1.69 6.40 -5.62
CA LEU A 41 -0.85 5.50 -6.41
C LEU A 41 0.56 6.07 -6.55
N THR A 42 0.69 7.37 -6.81
CA THR A 42 1.99 8.06 -6.87
C THR A 42 2.73 7.96 -5.54
N ALA A 43 2.09 8.26 -4.41
CA ALA A 43 2.69 8.12 -3.09
C ALA A 43 3.12 6.67 -2.79
N GLN A 44 2.29 5.68 -3.11
CA GLN A 44 2.63 4.26 -2.99
C GLN A 44 3.86 3.90 -3.83
N LEU A 45 3.94 4.37 -5.09
CA LEU A 45 5.07 4.09 -5.99
C LEU A 45 6.38 4.78 -5.55
N ILE A 46 6.32 6.05 -5.11
CA ILE A 46 7.49 6.78 -4.60
C ILE A 46 8.02 6.12 -3.33
N VAL A 47 7.13 5.81 -2.37
CA VAL A 47 7.51 5.16 -1.11
C VAL A 47 8.03 3.74 -1.35
N ALA A 48 7.38 2.98 -2.24
CA ALA A 48 7.85 1.67 -2.71
C ALA A 48 9.28 1.76 -3.25
N TRP A 49 9.51 2.66 -4.21
CA TRP A 49 10.81 2.88 -4.85
C TRP A 49 11.90 3.26 -3.84
N ALA A 50 11.60 4.19 -2.92
CA ALA A 50 12.49 4.65 -1.86
C ALA A 50 12.87 3.56 -0.84
N GLY A 51 11.92 2.67 -0.50
CA GLY A 51 12.11 1.60 0.47
C GLY A 51 12.81 0.34 -0.06
N GLU A 52 13.04 0.25 -1.37
CA GLU A 52 13.81 -0.84 -1.98
C GLU A 52 15.27 -0.83 -1.44
N SER A 53 16.02 -1.91 -1.62
CA SER A 53 17.41 -2.02 -1.15
C SER A 53 18.43 -1.49 -2.16
N GLY A 54 18.14 -1.63 -3.46
CA GLY A 54 19.12 -1.58 -4.53
C GLY A 54 20.06 -2.79 -4.54
N THR A 55 20.76 -3.00 -5.66
CA THR A 55 21.90 -3.92 -5.78
C THR A 55 23.25 -3.24 -5.63
N SER A 56 23.28 -1.90 -5.50
CA SER A 56 24.53 -1.15 -5.39
C SER A 56 25.24 -1.40 -4.06
N ASP A 57 26.50 -1.81 -4.15
CA ASP A 57 27.44 -1.84 -3.01
C ASP A 57 27.87 -0.43 -2.57
N ASP A 58 27.66 0.59 -3.41
CA ASP A 58 27.86 1.99 -3.05
C ASP A 58 26.72 2.48 -2.14
N LEU A 59 27.10 2.78 -0.90
CA LEU A 59 26.21 3.29 0.15
C LEU A 59 25.57 4.65 -0.17
N THR A 60 26.08 5.40 -1.15
CA THR A 60 25.50 6.70 -1.55
C THR A 60 24.34 6.55 -2.53
N THR A 61 24.36 5.53 -3.38
CA THR A 61 23.26 5.15 -4.27
C THR A 61 22.29 4.13 -3.66
N LYS A 62 22.71 3.46 -2.57
CA LYS A 62 21.86 2.54 -1.80
C LYS A 62 20.61 3.21 -1.23
N ARG A 63 19.47 2.53 -1.39
CA ARG A 63 18.16 2.99 -0.93
C ARG A 63 17.89 2.62 0.52
N LEU A 64 16.67 2.84 1.02
CA LEU A 64 16.37 2.71 2.45
C LEU A 64 16.42 1.27 2.97
N GLY A 65 16.34 0.26 2.09
CA GLY A 65 16.53 -1.14 2.47
C GLY A 65 15.42 -1.70 3.37
N TRP A 66 14.21 -1.16 3.25
CA TRP A 66 13.01 -1.61 3.96
C TRP A 66 12.48 -2.95 3.39
N TRP A 67 12.60 -3.14 2.08
CA TRP A 67 12.36 -4.40 1.38
C TRP A 67 13.40 -4.59 0.27
N ARG A 68 13.36 -5.76 -0.37
CA ARG A 68 14.24 -6.12 -1.47
C ARG A 68 13.43 -6.70 -2.62
N THR A 69 13.73 -6.30 -3.84
CA THR A 69 13.29 -6.95 -5.07
C THR A 69 14.47 -7.45 -5.88
N ASN A 70 14.39 -8.66 -6.44
CA ASN A 70 15.41 -9.17 -7.36
C ASN A 70 15.28 -8.60 -8.79
N LEU A 71 14.41 -7.61 -9.00
CA LEU A 71 14.10 -7.02 -10.30
C LEU A 71 14.73 -5.64 -10.51
N VAL A 72 15.30 -5.04 -9.46
CA VAL A 72 16.02 -3.76 -9.53
C VAL A 72 17.51 -4.05 -9.41
N GLY A 73 18.27 -3.84 -10.48
CA GLY A 73 19.72 -4.04 -10.49
C GLY A 73 20.31 -4.52 -11.81
N ASP A 74 21.63 -4.72 -11.80
CA ASP A 74 22.44 -5.08 -12.98
C ASP A 74 21.89 -6.34 -13.68
N GLY A 75 21.55 -6.18 -14.97
CA GLY A 75 20.98 -7.24 -15.82
C GLY A 75 19.44 -7.26 -15.84
N ALA A 76 18.78 -7.25 -14.69
CA ALA A 76 17.32 -7.41 -14.59
C ALA A 76 16.54 -6.33 -15.35
N GLU A 77 17.00 -5.07 -15.33
CA GLU A 77 16.37 -3.99 -16.09
C GLU A 77 16.49 -4.17 -17.60
N TYR A 78 17.60 -4.74 -18.08
CA TYR A 78 17.83 -5.01 -19.50
C TYR A 78 16.96 -6.17 -19.99
N GLU A 79 16.87 -7.27 -19.23
CA GLU A 79 15.98 -8.40 -19.54
C GLU A 79 14.51 -7.95 -19.60
N LEU A 80 14.08 -7.09 -18.67
CA LEU A 80 12.73 -6.52 -18.70
C LEU A 80 12.50 -5.58 -19.89
N GLN A 81 13.52 -4.80 -20.31
CA GLN A 81 13.45 -3.97 -21.52
C GLN A 81 13.33 -4.81 -22.80
N GLU A 82 14.04 -5.94 -22.89
CA GLU A 82 13.95 -6.86 -24.03
C GLU A 82 12.58 -7.55 -24.10
N LEU A 83 12.08 -8.05 -22.96
CA LEU A 83 10.80 -8.77 -22.88
C LEU A 83 9.57 -7.86 -23.00
N LEU A 84 9.64 -6.63 -22.47
CA LEU A 84 8.50 -5.72 -22.30
C LEU A 84 8.85 -4.27 -22.70
N PRO A 85 9.30 -4.01 -23.94
CA PRO A 85 9.90 -2.73 -24.34
C PRO A 85 9.03 -1.48 -24.05
N ASN A 86 7.71 -1.62 -24.09
CA ASN A 86 6.77 -0.52 -23.86
C ASN A 86 6.27 -0.41 -22.40
N THR A 87 6.49 -1.43 -21.55
CA THR A 87 5.87 -1.50 -20.20
C THR A 87 6.82 -1.94 -19.09
N TRP A 88 8.11 -2.17 -19.37
CA TRP A 88 9.11 -2.59 -18.39
C TRP A 88 9.16 -1.67 -17.16
N ARG A 89 9.12 -0.34 -17.33
CA ARG A 89 9.09 0.61 -16.20
C ARG A 89 7.84 0.41 -15.33
N TRP A 90 6.69 0.14 -15.93
CA TRP A 90 5.49 -0.17 -15.16
C TRP A 90 5.59 -1.50 -14.39
N VAL A 91 6.23 -2.51 -14.97
CA VAL A 91 6.49 -3.77 -14.27
C VAL A 91 7.45 -3.56 -13.11
N MET A 92 8.53 -2.80 -13.30
CA MET A 92 9.44 -2.38 -12.22
C MET A 92 8.68 -1.72 -11.06
N PHE A 93 7.92 -0.66 -11.34
CA PHE A 93 7.16 0.05 -10.30
C PHE A 93 6.09 -0.82 -9.62
N GLN A 94 5.39 -1.66 -10.38
CA GLN A 94 4.43 -2.60 -9.81
C GLN A 94 5.12 -3.64 -8.90
N SER A 95 6.26 -4.20 -9.31
CA SER A 95 6.99 -5.21 -8.55
C SER A 95 7.54 -4.67 -7.23
N VAL A 96 8.11 -3.46 -7.24
CA VAL A 96 8.61 -2.83 -6.01
C VAL A 96 7.44 -2.43 -5.10
N ARG A 97 6.31 -1.98 -5.66
CA ARG A 97 5.08 -1.73 -4.90
C ARG A 97 4.51 -3.00 -4.27
N GLU A 98 4.55 -4.14 -4.97
CA GLU A 98 4.07 -5.41 -4.41
C GLU A 98 4.97 -5.88 -3.26
N ALA A 99 6.29 -5.74 -3.38
CA ALA A 99 7.20 -6.00 -2.26
C ALA A 99 6.88 -5.12 -1.04
N ALA A 100 6.54 -3.84 -1.25
CA ALA A 100 6.09 -2.94 -0.20
C ALA A 100 4.73 -3.35 0.41
N ARG A 101 3.74 -3.75 -0.41
CA ARG A 101 2.43 -4.27 0.04
C ARG A 101 2.59 -5.54 0.89
N LEU A 102 3.43 -6.48 0.46
CA LEU A 102 3.70 -7.72 1.20
C LEU A 102 4.43 -7.45 2.52
N HIS A 103 5.41 -6.53 2.52
CA HIS A 103 6.10 -6.13 3.74
C HIS A 103 5.16 -5.42 4.73
N ASP A 104 4.33 -4.49 4.25
CA ASP A 104 3.30 -3.81 5.05
C ASP A 104 2.35 -4.82 5.71
N ALA A 105 1.80 -5.77 4.94
CA ALA A 105 0.93 -6.82 5.46
C ALA A 105 1.63 -7.68 6.54
N ALA A 106 2.91 -8.00 6.37
CA ALA A 106 3.71 -8.75 7.34
C ALA A 106 4.10 -7.94 8.60
N VAL A 107 4.04 -6.60 8.56
CA VAL A 107 4.17 -5.75 9.75
C VAL A 107 2.81 -5.55 10.42
N ARG A 108 1.73 -5.33 9.65
CA ARG A 108 0.35 -5.22 10.18
C ARG A 108 -0.08 -6.47 10.92
N SER A 109 0.25 -7.67 10.44
CA SER A 109 -0.11 -8.95 11.07
C SER A 109 0.50 -9.20 12.45
N LYS A 110 1.33 -8.27 12.97
CA LYS A 110 1.81 -8.25 14.35
C LYS A 110 0.82 -7.62 15.33
N ASP A 111 -0.18 -6.86 14.84
CA ASP A 111 -1.30 -6.42 15.65
C ASP A 111 -2.35 -7.53 15.76
N HIS A 112 -3.15 -7.49 16.83
CA HIS A 112 -4.22 -8.44 17.10
C HIS A 112 -5.44 -8.27 16.17
N ASP A 113 -5.51 -7.15 15.43
CA ASP A 113 -6.66 -6.73 14.64
C ASP A 113 -6.16 -5.95 13.39
N PRO A 114 -5.44 -6.65 12.47
CA PRO A 114 -4.65 -6.04 11.40
C PRO A 114 -5.51 -5.34 10.33
N ASP A 115 -6.77 -5.73 10.18
CA ASP A 115 -7.70 -5.21 9.16
C ASP A 115 -8.27 -3.83 9.52
N ARG A 116 -8.05 -3.38 10.75
CA ARG A 116 -8.40 -2.02 11.21
C ARG A 116 -7.24 -1.05 11.13
N LEU A 117 -6.04 -1.51 10.78
CA LEU A 117 -4.90 -0.64 10.55
C LEU A 117 -4.95 -0.10 9.12
N LEU A 118 -5.10 1.22 9.00
CA LEU A 118 -5.04 1.94 7.73
C LEU A 118 -3.60 2.38 7.46
N THR A 119 -2.94 1.75 6.50
CA THR A 119 -1.56 2.07 6.07
C THR A 119 -1.56 2.62 4.64
N LEU A 120 -0.43 3.16 4.19
CA LEU A 120 -0.30 3.63 2.80
C LEU A 120 -0.58 2.51 1.76
N PHE A 121 -0.37 1.25 2.14
CA PHE A 121 -0.54 0.08 1.27
C PHE A 121 -1.79 -0.77 1.56
N SER A 122 -2.61 -0.36 2.54
CA SER A 122 -3.89 -1.00 2.87
C SER A 122 -4.87 0.02 3.43
N LEU A 123 -5.78 0.51 2.59
CA LEU A 123 -6.78 1.51 2.97
C LEU A 123 -8.21 0.95 3.06
N GLY A 124 -8.44 -0.25 2.54
CA GLY A 124 -9.75 -0.90 2.46
C GLY A 124 -10.03 -1.39 1.05
N PHE A 125 -10.87 -2.42 0.93
CA PHE A 125 -11.12 -3.12 -0.32
C PHE A 125 -11.54 -2.16 -1.44
N ALA A 126 -12.55 -1.32 -1.19
CA ALA A 126 -13.08 -0.39 -2.19
C ALA A 126 -12.10 0.74 -2.64
N ILE A 127 -10.98 0.94 -1.94
CA ILE A 127 -9.93 1.90 -2.33
C ILE A 127 -8.75 1.18 -2.96
N ASP A 128 -8.32 0.07 -2.36
CA ASP A 128 -7.24 -0.75 -2.88
C ASP A 128 -7.58 -1.29 -4.28
N GLU A 129 -8.84 -1.71 -4.52
CA GLU A 129 -9.35 -2.11 -5.84
C GLU A 129 -9.27 -0.97 -6.87
N LYS A 130 -9.69 0.25 -6.50
CA LYS A 130 -9.63 1.42 -7.40
C LYS A 130 -8.20 1.79 -7.78
N VAL A 131 -7.24 1.58 -6.88
CA VAL A 131 -5.82 1.80 -7.16
C VAL A 131 -5.27 0.73 -8.12
N GLU A 132 -5.63 -0.55 -7.94
CA GLU A 132 -5.23 -1.61 -8.88
C GLU A 132 -5.85 -1.42 -10.27
N ASP A 133 -7.13 -1.04 -10.34
CA ASP A 133 -7.82 -0.73 -11.59
C ASP A 133 -7.17 0.47 -12.29
N ARG A 134 -6.82 1.52 -11.54
CA ARG A 134 -6.14 2.69 -12.09
C ARG A 134 -4.74 2.34 -12.61
N LEU A 135 -3.96 1.57 -11.85
CA LEU A 135 -2.66 1.06 -12.30
C LEU A 135 -2.80 0.23 -13.59
N ARG A 136 -3.82 -0.62 -13.70
CA ARG A 136 -4.11 -1.40 -14.90
C ARG A 136 -4.43 -0.50 -16.11
N GLN A 137 -5.23 0.55 -15.93
CA GLN A 137 -5.53 1.52 -16.98
C GLN A 137 -4.28 2.25 -17.48
N LEU A 138 -3.44 2.75 -16.57
CA LEU A 138 -2.22 3.48 -16.92
C LEU A 138 -1.22 2.58 -17.67
N LYS A 139 -1.10 1.31 -17.28
CA LYS A 139 -0.30 0.30 -18.00
C LYS A 139 -0.81 0.04 -19.41
N LEU A 140 -2.13 -0.07 -19.60
CA LEU A 140 -2.74 -0.31 -20.92
C LEU A 140 -2.62 0.91 -21.86
N ALA A 141 -2.52 2.13 -21.32
CA ALA A 141 -2.26 3.33 -22.11
C ALA A 141 -0.82 3.40 -22.68
N ALA A 142 0.10 2.55 -22.20
CA ALA A 142 1.50 2.48 -22.63
C ALA A 142 2.30 3.80 -22.52
N THR A 143 1.80 4.78 -21.76
CA THR A 143 2.49 6.03 -21.39
C THR A 143 3.61 5.74 -20.39
N ASP A 144 4.74 6.45 -20.46
CA ASP A 144 5.82 6.30 -19.47
C ASP A 144 5.30 6.68 -18.07
N PRO A 145 5.63 5.92 -16.99
CA PRO A 145 5.14 6.23 -15.64
C PRO A 145 5.40 7.68 -15.19
N ARG A 146 6.49 8.30 -15.68
CA ARG A 146 6.89 9.67 -15.34
C ARG A 146 6.04 10.73 -16.05
N GLU A 147 5.46 10.39 -17.19
CA GLU A 147 4.52 11.24 -17.94
C GLU A 147 3.08 11.05 -17.41
N ALA A 148 2.71 9.79 -17.15
CA ALA A 148 1.39 9.42 -16.61
C ALA A 148 1.16 9.92 -15.18
N LEU A 149 2.21 9.95 -14.36
CA LEU A 149 2.21 10.42 -12.97
C LEU A 149 3.37 11.42 -12.77
N PRO A 150 3.20 12.72 -13.10
CA PRO A 150 4.32 13.69 -13.11
C PRO A 150 5.12 13.78 -11.80
N GLN A 151 4.43 13.75 -10.65
CA GLN A 151 5.09 13.75 -9.33
C GLN A 151 5.93 12.48 -9.07
N LEU A 152 5.58 11.34 -9.68
CA LEU A 152 6.45 10.16 -9.65
C LEU A 152 7.76 10.48 -10.36
N GLY A 153 7.68 11.08 -11.55
CA GLY A 153 8.83 11.51 -12.35
C GLY A 153 9.78 12.47 -11.60
N GLU A 154 9.24 13.46 -10.91
CA GLU A 154 10.02 14.38 -10.07
C GLU A 154 10.76 13.67 -8.92
N ALA A 155 10.14 12.66 -8.31
CA ALA A 155 10.67 11.97 -7.13
C ALA A 155 11.62 10.79 -7.44
N ILE A 156 11.67 10.32 -8.69
CA ILE A 156 12.53 9.21 -9.15
C ILE A 156 13.55 9.61 -10.22
N ALA A 157 13.64 10.91 -10.54
CA ALA A 157 14.58 11.45 -11.53
C ALA A 157 16.03 11.06 -11.23
N ASP A 158 16.84 10.99 -12.28
CA ASP A 158 18.22 10.46 -12.36
C ASP A 158 19.01 10.37 -11.04
N GLY A 159 18.87 9.22 -10.36
CA GLY A 159 19.61 8.86 -9.15
C GLY A 159 18.79 8.95 -7.86
N TRP A 160 19.05 8.01 -6.94
CA TRP A 160 18.42 8.05 -5.62
C TRP A 160 19.04 9.16 -4.74
N ASN A 161 18.18 9.92 -4.05
CA ASN A 161 18.61 10.92 -3.07
C ASN A 161 17.76 10.87 -1.79
N LYS A 162 18.35 10.30 -0.73
CA LYS A 162 17.70 10.15 0.59
C LYS A 162 17.26 11.49 1.21
N ASN A 163 18.01 12.56 0.99
CA ASN A 163 17.67 13.89 1.53
C ASN A 163 16.51 14.52 0.75
N ALA A 164 16.44 14.31 -0.57
CA ALA A 164 15.28 14.75 -1.36
C ALA A 164 14.01 14.02 -0.91
N PHE A 165 14.06 12.70 -0.69
CA PHE A 165 12.93 11.93 -0.14
C PHE A 165 12.56 12.35 1.30
N ALA A 166 13.54 12.69 2.15
CA ALA A 166 13.28 13.24 3.49
C ALA A 166 12.56 14.60 3.45
N SER A 167 12.97 15.47 2.52
CA SER A 167 12.29 16.75 2.27
C SER A 167 10.90 16.56 1.67
N TRP A 168 10.73 15.61 0.75
CA TRP A 168 9.43 15.26 0.15
C TRP A 168 8.45 14.73 1.21
N THR A 169 8.82 13.73 2.01
CA THR A 169 7.95 13.22 3.09
C THR A 169 7.58 14.32 4.09
N SER A 170 8.50 15.23 4.40
CA SER A 170 8.27 16.34 5.34
C SER A 170 7.46 17.50 4.74
N SER A 171 7.29 17.57 3.41
CA SER A 171 6.47 18.63 2.77
C SER A 171 4.97 18.42 2.98
N PHE A 172 4.55 17.18 3.28
CA PHE A 172 3.18 16.83 3.69
C PHE A 172 2.85 17.25 5.14
N GLY A 173 3.80 17.88 5.84
CA GLY A 173 3.63 18.38 7.20
C GLY A 173 4.27 17.48 8.26
N LYS A 174 3.81 17.62 9.51
CA LYS A 174 4.36 16.92 10.67
C LYS A 174 3.26 16.17 11.41
N GLU A 175 3.35 14.85 11.40
CA GLU A 175 2.50 14.00 12.21
C GLU A 175 3.02 13.81 13.63
N SER A 176 2.09 13.60 14.56
CA SER A 176 2.39 13.09 15.89
C SER A 176 2.00 11.62 15.95
N PHE A 177 2.91 10.77 16.45
CA PHE A 177 2.69 9.33 16.55
C PHE A 177 3.07 8.76 17.91
N THR A 178 2.78 7.49 18.09
CA THR A 178 3.29 6.64 19.18
C THR A 178 3.81 5.36 18.55
N ASP A 179 5.04 4.99 18.88
CA ASP A 179 5.63 3.73 18.44
C ASP A 179 4.96 2.56 19.17
N VAL A 180 4.47 1.59 18.39
CA VAL A 180 3.84 0.35 18.84
C VAL A 180 4.49 -0.83 18.10
N PRO A 181 4.28 -2.11 18.50
CA PRO A 181 4.90 -3.26 17.83
C PRO A 181 4.60 -3.37 16.31
N ALA A 182 3.47 -2.80 15.87
CA ALA A 182 3.08 -2.71 14.47
C ALA A 182 3.67 -1.48 13.72
N GLY A 183 4.45 -0.61 14.36
CA GLY A 183 5.01 0.60 13.75
C GLY A 183 4.47 1.89 14.36
N ARG A 184 4.36 2.96 13.57
CA ARG A 184 3.96 4.30 14.04
C ARG A 184 2.45 4.49 14.00
N ARG A 185 1.80 4.41 15.16
CA ARG A 185 0.38 4.77 15.28
C ARG A 185 0.23 6.29 15.29
N LEU A 186 -0.38 6.85 14.23
CA LEU A 186 -0.64 8.28 14.09
C LEU A 186 -1.75 8.72 15.06
N LYS A 187 -1.66 9.96 15.55
CA LYS A 187 -2.64 10.53 16.51
C LYS A 187 -3.89 11.07 15.81
N GLY A 188 -5.00 11.02 16.53
CA GLY A 188 -6.31 11.45 16.07
C GLY A 188 -7.03 10.35 15.26
N LYS A 189 -8.18 10.72 14.69
CA LYS A 189 -8.95 9.83 13.80
C LYS A 189 -8.36 9.85 12.38
N PRO A 190 -8.55 8.78 11.58
CA PRO A 190 -8.25 8.81 10.15
C PRO A 190 -9.10 9.88 9.46
N PRO A 191 -8.53 10.69 8.54
CA PRO A 191 -9.30 11.62 7.72
C PRO A 191 -10.33 10.92 6.84
N GLN A 192 -11.46 11.59 6.61
CA GLN A 192 -12.50 11.11 5.67
C GLN A 192 -12.27 11.57 4.22
N ASN A 193 -11.21 12.33 3.96
CA ASN A 193 -10.75 12.66 2.61
C ASN A 193 -9.51 11.81 2.25
N LEU A 194 -9.50 11.24 1.04
CA LEU A 194 -8.43 10.33 0.63
C LEU A 194 -7.09 11.04 0.43
N GLY A 195 -7.10 12.26 -0.11
CA GLY A 195 -5.89 13.09 -0.27
C GLY A 195 -5.27 13.46 1.08
N GLU A 196 -6.08 13.85 2.07
CA GLU A 196 -5.61 14.13 3.43
C GLU A 196 -5.08 12.86 4.12
N LEU A 197 -5.81 11.74 4.06
CA LEU A 197 -5.39 10.46 4.61
C LEU A 197 -4.03 10.01 4.03
N THR A 198 -3.87 10.10 2.70
CA THR A 198 -2.60 9.82 2.01
C THR A 198 -1.49 10.74 2.49
N SER A 199 -1.76 12.05 2.55
CA SER A 199 -0.77 13.07 2.98
C SER A 199 -0.27 12.80 4.40
N ARG A 200 -1.16 12.51 5.35
CA ARG A 200 -0.82 12.23 6.74
C ARG A 200 -0.04 10.91 6.89
N LEU A 201 -0.39 9.88 6.12
CA LEU A 201 0.36 8.62 6.10
C LEU A 201 1.79 8.80 5.55
N VAL A 202 1.97 9.63 4.52
CA VAL A 202 3.31 9.99 3.99
C VAL A 202 4.09 10.83 5.00
N ALA A 203 3.48 11.84 5.61
CA ALA A 203 4.11 12.66 6.65
C ALA A 203 4.58 11.83 7.86
N GLY A 204 3.84 10.78 8.22
CA GLY A 204 4.20 9.82 9.28
C GLY A 204 5.48 9.00 9.01
N LEU A 205 5.98 8.96 7.77
CA LEU A 205 7.29 8.38 7.44
C LEU A 205 8.44 9.22 8.02
N SER A 206 8.23 10.51 8.26
CA SER A 206 9.21 11.42 8.85
C SER A 206 9.21 11.32 10.40
N PRO A 207 10.37 11.20 11.07
CA PRO A 207 11.71 11.09 10.51
C PRO A 207 11.96 9.69 9.92
N ILE A 208 12.74 9.60 8.83
CA ILE A 208 13.05 8.32 8.17
C ILE A 208 13.73 7.36 9.15
N ALA A 209 13.15 6.17 9.33
CA ALA A 209 13.70 5.09 10.15
C ALA A 209 14.58 4.12 9.35
N GLY A 210 15.45 3.38 10.05
CA GLY A 210 16.31 2.34 9.45
C GLY A 210 15.57 1.07 9.03
N SER A 211 14.32 0.91 9.44
CA SER A 211 13.36 -0.09 8.97
C SER A 211 12.05 0.61 8.57
N TYR A 212 11.15 -0.09 7.86
CA TYR A 212 9.86 0.50 7.50
C TYR A 212 9.07 0.89 8.76
N PRO A 213 8.72 2.18 8.95
CA PRO A 213 8.08 2.63 10.19
C PRO A 213 6.57 2.35 10.24
N MET A 214 5.98 1.81 9.17
CA MET A 214 4.54 1.54 8.98
C MET A 214 3.62 2.58 9.66
N PRO A 215 3.59 3.83 9.17
CA PRO A 215 2.67 4.84 9.67
C PRO A 215 1.23 4.40 9.42
N HIS A 216 0.40 4.41 10.47
CA HIS A 216 -0.96 3.93 10.37
C HIS A 216 -1.94 4.69 11.26
N PHE A 217 -3.19 4.79 10.79
CA PHE A 217 -4.34 5.04 11.67
C PHE A 217 -4.97 3.71 12.09
N ARG A 218 -5.80 3.75 13.13
CA ARG A 218 -6.70 2.64 13.46
C ARG A 218 -8.14 3.09 13.22
N ARG A 219 -8.93 2.28 12.52
CA ARG A 219 -10.37 2.48 12.37
C ARG A 219 -11.04 2.39 13.75
N ASP A 220 -12.07 3.20 13.98
CA ASP A 220 -12.92 3.08 15.16
C ASP A 220 -13.72 1.74 15.13
N ALA A 221 -14.54 1.49 16.14
CA ALA A 221 -15.46 0.35 16.21
C ALA A 221 -16.83 0.71 15.65
#